data_AF-A0A358KLV5-F1
#
_entry.id   AF-A0A358KLV5-F1
#
_cell.length_a   1.000
_cell.length_b   1.000
_cell.length_c   1.000
_cell.angle_alpha   90.00
_cell.angle_beta   90.00
_cell.angle_gamma   90.00
#
_symmetry.space_group_name_H-M   'P 1'
#
loop_
_entity.id
_entity.type
_entity.pdbx_description
1 polymer ?
#
loop_
_entity_poly.entity_id
_entity_poly.type
_entity_poly.pdbx_seq_one_letter_code
_entity_poly.pdbx_strand_id
1 'polypeptide(L)'
;VMQRPELTRIIDENGDGVADRYQTIHDGFGMTGNYHEFAFGPARDAKGNFYVGLNLASNGASIRPELRGEFRHYGLDREGFKSKSYKGPAGRMYAATPYRGWVLKISPDGKMTPFAPGFRSPNGLGVDLQ
;
A
#
# COMPACT_ATOMS: atom_id res chain seq x y z
N VAL A 1 -0.46 0.79 -13.20
CA VAL A 1 0.80 0.48 -12.51
C VAL A 1 0.64 0.74 -11.02
N MET A 2 1.11 -0.15 -10.16
CA MET A 2 1.13 0.11 -8.72
C MET A 2 2.41 0.86 -8.37
N GLN A 3 2.27 2.12 -7.96
CA GLN A 3 3.34 2.87 -7.32
C GLN A 3 3.30 2.60 -5.82
N ARG A 4 4.36 2.96 -5.08
CA ARG A 4 4.34 2.78 -3.63
C ARG A 4 3.14 3.49 -2.97
N PRO A 5 2.80 4.75 -3.31
CA PRO A 5 1.76 5.49 -2.59
C PRO A 5 0.42 5.58 -3.34
N GLU A 6 0.30 5.01 -4.55
CA GLU A 6 -0.92 5.10 -5.36
C GLU A 6 -1.03 4.04 -6.47
N LEU A 7 -2.26 3.74 -6.88
CA LEU A 7 -2.54 3.05 -8.13
C LEU A 7 -2.68 4.09 -9.25
N THR A 8 -1.78 4.05 -10.24
CA THR A 8 -1.72 5.02 -11.34
C THR A 8 -2.11 4.35 -12.66
N ARG A 9 -3.01 4.97 -13.42
CA ARG A 9 -3.24 4.68 -14.83
C ARG A 9 -2.27 5.50 -15.65
N ILE A 10 -1.48 4.81 -16.48
CA ILE A 10 -0.58 5.41 -17.45
C ILE A 10 -1.26 5.33 -18.81
N ILE A 11 -1.27 6.43 -19.55
CA ILE A 11 -1.98 6.57 -20.81
C ILE A 11 -0.98 7.12 -21.84
N ASP A 12 -0.84 6.37 -22.92
CA ASP A 12 -0.22 6.81 -24.17
C ASP A 12 -1.38 7.30 -25.06
N GLU A 13 -1.41 8.61 -25.33
CA GLU A 13 -2.49 9.27 -26.07
C GLU A 13 -2.21 9.32 -27.57
N ASN A 14 -0.94 9.22 -27.99
CA ASN A 14 -0.51 9.37 -29.38
C ASN A 14 -0.05 8.05 -30.05
N GLY A 15 0.06 6.97 -29.29
CA GLY A 15 0.45 5.63 -29.74
C GLY A 15 1.95 5.45 -30.00
N ASP A 16 2.82 6.33 -29.49
CA ASP A 16 4.27 6.27 -29.69
C ASP A 16 4.98 5.32 -28.71
N GLY A 17 4.24 4.70 -27.79
CA GLY A 17 4.76 3.81 -26.76
C GLY A 17 5.32 4.54 -25.53
N VAL A 18 5.19 5.87 -25.47
CA VAL A 18 5.60 6.72 -24.36
C VAL A 18 4.38 7.14 -23.55
N ALA A 19 4.57 7.27 -22.24
CA ALA A 19 3.53 7.71 -21.33
C ALA A 19 3.33 9.23 -21.40
N ASP A 20 2.17 9.68 -21.89
CA ASP A 20 1.79 11.09 -21.95
C ASP A 20 1.11 11.57 -20.67
N ARG A 21 0.23 10.73 -20.11
CA ARG A 21 -0.60 11.10 -18.96
C ARG A 21 -0.57 10.07 -17.85
N TYR A 22 -0.44 10.57 -16.62
CA TYR A 22 -0.46 9.81 -15.39
C TYR A 22 -1.68 10.22 -14.57
N GLN A 23 -2.61 9.30 -14.40
CA GLN A 23 -3.86 9.53 -13.67
C GLN A 23 -3.91 8.66 -12.42
N THR A 24 -3.96 9.28 -11.25
CA THR A 24 -4.21 8.58 -9.99
C THR A 24 -5.62 7.98 -10.01
N ILE A 25 -5.73 6.66 -9.88
CA ILE A 25 -6.99 5.94 -9.71
C ILE A 25 -7.37 5.86 -8.24
N HIS A 26 -6.39 5.62 -7.37
CA HIS A 26 -6.61 5.58 -5.92
C HIS A 26 -5.29 5.73 -5.13
N ASP A 27 -5.27 6.58 -4.11
CA ASP A 27 -4.13 6.79 -3.21
C ASP A 27 -4.53 6.88 -1.72
N GLY A 28 -5.81 6.62 -1.41
CA GLY A 28 -6.41 6.78 -0.09
C GLY A 28 -6.06 5.69 0.94
N PHE A 29 -5.21 4.72 0.60
CA PHE A 29 -4.88 3.61 1.52
C PHE A 29 -3.81 3.96 2.57
N GLY A 30 -3.20 5.15 2.45
CA GLY A 30 -2.31 5.73 3.44
C GLY A 30 -0.88 5.15 3.48
N MET A 31 0.05 5.92 4.05
CA MET A 31 1.47 5.60 4.14
C MET A 31 2.18 6.40 5.22
N THR A 32 3.08 5.74 5.97
CA THR A 32 3.95 6.38 6.98
C THR A 32 5.32 6.76 6.46
N GLY A 33 5.67 6.33 5.25
CA GLY A 33 6.99 6.51 4.65
C GLY A 33 8.04 5.51 5.16
N ASN A 34 7.68 4.62 6.09
CA ASN A 34 8.55 3.55 6.57
C ASN A 34 9.01 2.64 5.41
N TYR A 35 10.32 2.38 5.31
CA TYR A 35 10.95 1.72 4.15
C TYR A 35 10.36 0.35 3.78
N HIS A 36 9.70 -0.32 4.72
CA HIS A 36 9.13 -1.65 4.50
C HIS A 36 7.69 -1.63 3.97
N GLU A 37 7.05 -0.45 3.90
CA GLU A 37 5.71 -0.26 3.35
C GLU A 37 5.71 -0.23 1.81
N PHE A 38 5.92 -1.41 1.21
CA PHE A 38 5.73 -1.65 -0.22
C PHE A 38 4.25 -1.84 -0.58
N ALA A 39 3.95 -1.62 -1.85
CA ALA A 39 2.66 -1.95 -2.47
C ALA A 39 2.92 -2.87 -3.67
N PHE A 40 2.14 -3.96 -3.77
CA PHE A 40 2.29 -4.99 -4.78
C PHE A 40 1.07 -5.07 -5.70
N GLY A 41 1.29 -5.40 -6.97
CA GLY A 41 0.25 -5.55 -7.99
C GLY A 41 0.31 -4.45 -9.07
N PRO A 42 -0.84 -4.06 -9.67
CA PRO A 42 -2.15 -4.65 -9.45
C PRO A 42 -2.28 -6.00 -10.15
N ALA A 43 -2.89 -6.97 -9.49
CA ALA A 43 -3.51 -8.09 -10.21
C ALA A 43 -4.91 -7.65 -10.67
N ARG A 44 -5.39 -8.14 -11.81
CA ARG A 44 -6.67 -7.71 -12.38
C ARG A 44 -7.59 -8.90 -12.62
N ASP A 45 -8.83 -8.83 -12.15
CA ASP A 45 -9.83 -9.87 -12.40
C ASP A 45 -10.57 -9.68 -13.74
N ALA A 46 -11.36 -10.68 -14.15
CA ALA A 46 -12.16 -10.65 -15.37
C ALA A 46 -13.22 -9.53 -15.41
N LYS A 47 -13.61 -8.98 -14.24
CA LYS A 47 -14.53 -7.83 -14.13
C LYS A 47 -13.78 -6.49 -14.18
N GLY A 48 -12.46 -6.53 -14.36
CA GLY A 48 -11.59 -5.37 -14.44
C GLY A 48 -11.20 -4.76 -13.10
N ASN A 49 -11.57 -5.35 -11.95
CA ASN A 49 -11.15 -4.86 -10.64
C ASN A 49 -9.67 -5.12 -10.43
N PHE A 50 -9.03 -4.21 -9.69
CA PHE A 50 -7.64 -4.30 -9.30
C PHE A 50 -7.51 -4.82 -7.87
N TYR A 51 -6.52 -5.68 -7.64
CA TYR A 51 -6.13 -6.14 -6.33
C TYR A 51 -4.70 -5.68 -6.04
N VAL A 52 -4.52 -5.03 -4.90
CA VAL A 52 -3.23 -4.46 -4.46
C VAL A 52 -2.91 -4.95 -3.06
N GLY A 53 -1.68 -5.40 -2.84
CA GLY A 53 -1.21 -5.93 -1.56
C GLY A 53 -0.32 -4.92 -0.85
N LEU A 54 -0.62 -4.60 0.41
CA LEU A 54 0.10 -3.58 1.18
C LEU A 54 0.90 -4.23 2.32
N ASN A 55 2.19 -3.93 2.39
CA ASN A 55 3.05 -4.42 3.46
C ASN A 55 2.73 -3.78 4.81
N LEU A 56 3.11 -4.47 5.88
CA LEU A 56 3.34 -3.84 7.18
C LEU A 56 4.64 -3.01 7.16
N ALA A 57 4.67 -1.97 7.99
CA ALA A 57 5.90 -1.25 8.32
C ALA A 57 6.82 -2.09 9.20
N SER A 58 8.12 -1.80 9.17
CA SER A 58 9.15 -2.46 9.98
C SER A 58 9.55 -1.59 11.16
N ASN A 59 9.73 -2.19 12.34
CA ASN A 59 10.30 -1.51 13.50
C ASN A 59 11.78 -1.15 13.36
N GLY A 60 12.44 -1.59 12.28
CA GLY A 60 13.79 -1.14 11.93
C GLY A 60 13.88 0.34 11.53
N ALA A 61 12.74 1.01 11.31
CA ALA A 61 12.68 2.43 11.01
C ALA A 61 11.49 3.13 11.69
N SER A 62 11.66 4.45 11.88
CA SER A 62 10.63 5.36 12.38
C SER A 62 9.61 5.70 11.29
N ILE A 63 8.62 6.52 11.65
CA ILE A 63 7.63 7.11 10.77
C ILE A 63 8.14 8.45 10.25
N ARG A 64 7.94 8.72 8.95
CA ARG A 64 8.36 9.99 8.34
C ARG A 64 7.48 11.16 8.79
N PRO A 65 7.98 12.40 8.75
CA PRO A 65 7.16 13.58 9.00
C PRO A 65 5.97 13.70 8.05
N GLU A 66 6.20 13.39 6.78
CA GLU A 66 5.20 13.40 5.71
C GLU A 66 4.44 12.07 5.69
N LEU A 67 3.18 12.12 6.14
CA LEU A 67 2.26 10.99 6.09
C LEU A 67 1.23 11.17 4.97
N ARG A 68 0.80 10.06 4.39
CA ARG A 68 -0.43 10.01 3.60
C ARG A 68 -1.52 9.34 4.43
N GLY A 69 -2.66 10.00 4.58
CA GLY A 69 -3.80 9.46 5.32
C GLY A 69 -3.66 9.52 6.85
N GLU A 70 -4.49 8.74 7.54
CA GLU A 70 -4.60 8.71 9.00
C GLU A 70 -3.36 8.09 9.65
N PHE A 71 -2.81 8.78 10.67
CA PHE A 71 -1.78 8.22 11.54
C PHE A 71 -2.41 7.50 12.74
N ARG A 72 -2.14 6.20 12.88
CA ARG A 72 -2.55 5.38 14.02
C ARG A 72 -1.38 5.21 14.98
N HIS A 73 -1.40 6.02 16.04
CA HIS A 73 -0.27 6.18 16.95
C HIS A 73 -0.18 5.06 18.02
N TYR A 74 -1.29 4.41 18.39
CA TYR A 74 -1.33 3.35 19.42
C TYR A 74 -0.62 3.71 20.75
N GLY A 75 -0.70 4.99 21.13
CA GLY A 75 0.00 5.52 22.32
C GLY A 75 1.50 5.78 22.13
N LEU A 76 2.03 5.64 20.92
CA LEU A 76 3.44 5.89 20.59
C LEU A 76 3.59 7.17 19.76
N ASP A 77 4.68 7.90 19.99
CA ASP A 77 5.13 8.90 19.03
C ASP A 77 5.84 8.23 17.84
N ARG A 78 6.28 9.03 16.85
CA ARG A 78 6.92 8.52 15.64
C ARG A 78 8.18 7.69 15.94
N GLU A 79 9.01 8.16 16.86
CA GLU A 79 10.25 7.47 17.23
C GLU A 79 9.99 6.20 18.04
N GLY A 80 8.89 6.15 18.81
CA GLY A 80 8.44 4.96 19.54
C GLY A 80 8.15 3.75 18.64
N PHE A 81 7.92 3.96 17.34
CA PHE A 81 7.78 2.88 16.36
C PHE A 81 9.12 2.26 15.92
N LYS A 82 10.24 2.95 16.15
CA LYS A 82 11.57 2.45 15.84
C LYS A 82 12.13 1.69 17.05
N SER A 83 12.60 0.46 16.82
CA SER A 83 13.19 -0.38 17.85
C SER A 83 14.34 -1.20 17.31
N LYS A 84 15.37 -1.39 18.14
CA LYS A 84 16.46 -2.37 17.87
C LYS A 84 16.09 -3.80 18.29
N SER A 85 14.94 -3.99 18.94
CA SER A 85 14.45 -5.27 19.46
C SER A 85 13.02 -5.56 19.01
N TYR A 86 12.75 -6.82 18.69
CA TYR A 86 11.39 -7.29 18.35
C TYR A 86 10.39 -7.15 19.50
N LYS A 87 10.88 -6.97 20.74
CA LYS A 87 10.08 -6.73 21.95
C LYS A 87 9.73 -5.26 22.18
N GLY A 88 10.10 -4.37 21.25
CA GLY A 88 9.71 -2.96 21.32
C GLY A 88 8.19 -2.79 21.26
N PRO A 89 7.66 -1.63 21.69
CA PRO A 89 6.22 -1.42 21.86
C PRO A 89 5.43 -1.53 20.54
N ALA A 90 6.04 -1.19 19.41
CA ALA A 90 5.43 -1.38 18.08
C ALA A 90 5.46 -2.83 17.57
N GLY A 91 6.06 -3.77 18.31
CA GLY A 91 6.33 -5.12 17.83
C GLY A 91 7.36 -5.15 16.70
N ARG A 92 7.45 -6.27 15.98
CA ARG A 92 8.40 -6.45 14.87
C ARG A 92 7.94 -5.78 13.56
N MET A 93 6.63 -5.86 13.28
CA MET A 93 5.99 -5.30 12.09
C MET A 93 4.65 -4.68 12.53
N TYR A 94 4.29 -3.52 11.97
CA TYR A 94 3.12 -2.76 12.44
C TYR A 94 2.36 -2.07 11.31
N ALA A 95 1.15 -1.60 11.62
CA ALA A 95 0.27 -0.85 10.74
C ALA A 95 -0.08 0.50 11.36
N ALA A 96 0.74 1.53 11.11
CA ALA A 96 0.49 2.89 11.61
C ALA A 96 -0.31 3.76 10.63
N THR A 97 -0.81 3.16 9.54
CA THR A 97 -1.93 3.65 8.72
C THR A 97 -2.95 2.52 8.52
N PRO A 98 -4.21 2.81 8.15
CA PRO A 98 -5.33 1.86 8.28
C PRO A 98 -5.22 0.53 7.54
N TYR A 99 -4.57 0.50 6.38
CA TYR A 99 -4.65 -0.64 5.45
C TYR A 99 -3.34 -1.39 5.27
N ARG A 100 -2.33 -1.11 6.07
CA ARG A 100 -1.08 -1.88 6.06
C ARG A 100 -1.35 -3.33 6.48
N GLY A 101 -0.82 -4.28 5.72
CA GLY A 101 -1.07 -5.71 5.91
C GLY A 101 -2.38 -6.23 5.31
N TRP A 102 -2.99 -5.47 4.41
CA TRP A 102 -4.19 -5.86 3.67
C TRP A 102 -3.92 -6.09 2.19
N VAL A 103 -4.70 -6.97 1.58
CA VAL A 103 -5.06 -6.90 0.17
C VAL A 103 -6.31 -6.03 0.06
N LEU A 104 -6.27 -5.05 -0.85
CA LEU A 104 -7.39 -4.18 -1.18
C LEU A 104 -7.91 -4.51 -2.57
N LYS A 105 -9.22 -4.41 -2.74
CA LYS A 105 -9.90 -4.43 -4.04
C LYS A 105 -10.23 -3.00 -4.44
N ILE A 106 -9.92 -2.61 -5.67
CA ILE A 106 -10.22 -1.29 -6.22
C ILE A 106 -10.95 -1.50 -7.56
N SER A 107 -12.15 -0.94 -7.70
CA SER A 107 -12.90 -1.01 -8.95
C SER A 107 -12.31 -0.09 -10.04
N PRO A 108 -12.68 -0.27 -11.32
CA PRO A 108 -12.16 0.55 -12.42
C PRO A 108 -12.34 2.07 -12.28
N ASP A 109 -13.35 2.49 -11.52
CA ASP A 109 -13.69 3.88 -11.18
C ASP A 109 -13.00 4.39 -9.90
N GLY A 110 -12.17 3.58 -9.25
CA GLY A 110 -11.34 3.99 -8.11
C GLY A 110 -11.96 3.74 -6.73
N LYS A 111 -13.15 3.13 -6.62
CA LYS A 111 -13.72 2.77 -5.31
C LYS A 111 -12.93 1.63 -4.67
N MET A 112 -12.40 1.88 -3.48
CA MET A 112 -11.62 0.91 -2.70
C MET A 112 -12.50 0.16 -1.69
N THR A 113 -12.24 -1.14 -1.54
CA THR A 113 -12.85 -2.01 -0.54
C THR A 113 -11.76 -2.89 0.08
N PRO A 114 -11.63 -2.94 1.42
CA PRO A 114 -10.74 -3.88 2.08
C PRO A 114 -11.15 -5.32 1.75
N PHE A 115 -10.22 -6.13 1.24
CA PHE A 115 -10.55 -7.46 0.72
C PHE A 115 -10.10 -8.58 1.65
N ALA A 116 -8.81 -8.60 2.04
CA ALA A 116 -8.28 -9.64 2.92
C ALA A 116 -7.19 -9.09 3.85
N PRO A 117 -7.34 -9.22 5.19
CA PRO A 117 -6.30 -8.86 6.16
C PRO A 117 -5.32 -10.00 6.40
N GLY A 118 -4.28 -9.73 7.19
CA GLY A 118 -3.41 -10.76 7.78
C GLY A 118 -2.05 -10.92 7.09
N PHE A 119 -1.72 -10.06 6.13
CA PHE A 119 -0.47 -10.13 5.40
C PHE A 119 0.62 -9.33 6.11
N ARG A 120 1.81 -9.90 6.23
CA ARG A 120 3.00 -9.14 6.65
C ARG A 120 3.75 -8.55 5.45
N SER A 121 3.98 -9.38 4.43
CA SER A 121 4.53 -8.98 3.13
C SER A 121 4.04 -9.94 2.06
N PRO A 122 3.08 -9.57 1.18
CA PRO A 122 2.54 -10.50 0.19
C PRO A 122 3.50 -10.78 -0.97
N ASN A 123 4.53 -9.96 -1.19
CA ASN A 123 5.54 -10.02 -2.27
C ASN A 123 4.99 -9.95 -3.72
N GLY A 124 3.76 -10.37 -3.98
CA GLY A 124 3.10 -10.36 -5.27
C GLY A 124 1.66 -10.85 -5.16
N LEU A 125 0.87 -10.64 -6.21
CA LEU A 125 -0.51 -11.13 -6.30
C LEU A 125 -0.73 -11.73 -7.70
N GLY A 126 -1.45 -12.84 -7.73
CA GLY A 126 -1.97 -13.45 -8.96
C GLY A 126 -3.48 -13.62 -8.83
N VAL A 127 -4.18 -13.60 -9.96
CA VAL A 127 -5.60 -13.94 -10.05
C VAL A 127 -5.70 -15.10 -11.01
N ASP A 128 -6.42 -16.14 -10.60
CA ASP A 128 -6.81 -17.23 -11.50
C ASP A 128 -7.92 -16.71 -12.42
N LEU A 129 -7.63 -16.66 -13.72
CA LEU A 129 -8.51 -16.16 -14.76
C LEU A 129 -9.26 -17.37 -15.33
N GLN A 130 -10.32 -17.80 -14.63
CA GLN A 130 -11.26 -18.79 -15.19
C GLN A 130 -11.87 -18.29 -16.51
#